data_AF-Q8VMQ3-F1
#
_entry.id   AF-Q8VMQ3-F1
#
_cell.length_a   1.000
_cell.length_b   1.000
_cell.length_c   1.000
_cell.angle_alpha   90.00
_cell.angle_beta   90.00
_cell.angle_gamma   90.00
#
_symmetry.space_group_name_H-M   'P 1'
#
loop_
_entity.id
_entity.type
_entity.pdbx_description
1 polymer ?
#
loop_
_entity_poly.entity_id
_entity_poly.type
_entity_poly.pdbx_seq_one_letter_code
_entity_poly.pdbx_strand_id
1 'polypeptide(L)'
;SLAGINRSLRTLADLRLLETFGPEQHDRKNWTEKLKQAHQKDDQALFDLHQAGDMGRYPGGYDQLVKDHGEDEAKKLSEPIIRALEHRKVTSAELNELEAAQPILSRLFREFSKLQG
;
A
#
# COMPACT_ATOMS: atom_id res chain seq x y z
N SER A 1 -13.13 -15.32 -21.93
CA SER A 1 -12.17 -14.67 -22.86
C SER A 1 -10.80 -15.31 -22.70
N LEU A 2 -9.90 -15.16 -23.68
CA LEU A 2 -8.50 -15.63 -23.56
C LEU A 2 -7.80 -15.03 -22.32
N ALA A 3 -8.12 -13.79 -21.97
CA ALA A 3 -7.61 -13.14 -20.76
C ALA A 3 -8.01 -13.87 -19.46
N GLY A 4 -9.25 -14.39 -19.38
CA GLY A 4 -9.71 -15.16 -18.22
C GLY A 4 -8.98 -16.51 -18.09
N ILE A 5 -8.75 -17.20 -19.22
CA ILE A 5 -8.01 -18.48 -19.24
C ILE A 5 -6.57 -18.26 -18.78
N ASN A 6 -5.90 -17.22 -19.29
CA ASN A 6 -4.54 -16.88 -18.89
C ASN A 6 -4.43 -16.56 -17.39
N ARG A 7 -5.43 -15.86 -16.81
CA ARG A 7 -5.48 -15.60 -15.37
C ARG A 7 -5.57 -16.91 -14.58
N SER A 8 -6.51 -17.79 -14.91
CA SER A 8 -6.68 -19.07 -14.22
C SER A 8 -5.45 -19.96 -14.29
N LEU A 9 -4.80 -20.04 -15.47
CA LEU A 9 -3.56 -20.80 -15.64
C LEU A 9 -2.42 -20.23 -14.78
N ARG A 10 -2.30 -18.89 -14.68
CA ARG A 10 -1.30 -18.25 -13.83
C ARG A 10 -1.55 -18.52 -12.35
N THR A 11 -2.79 -18.42 -11.88
CA THR A 11 -3.14 -18.74 -10.49
C THR A 11 -2.83 -20.20 -10.15
N LEU A 12 -3.14 -21.13 -11.06
CA LEU A 12 -2.79 -22.55 -10.88
C LEU A 12 -1.27 -22.76 -10.82
N ALA A 13 -0.49 -22.10 -11.68
CA ALA A 13 0.97 -22.16 -11.64
C ALA A 13 1.53 -21.62 -10.32
N ASP A 14 1.04 -20.45 -9.86
CA ASP A 14 1.45 -19.86 -8.59
C ASP A 14 1.09 -20.76 -7.39
N LEU A 15 -0.08 -21.42 -7.40
CA LEU A 15 -0.45 -22.40 -6.37
C LEU A 15 0.49 -23.60 -6.34
N ARG A 16 0.86 -24.15 -7.51
CA ARG A 16 1.80 -25.28 -7.61
C ARG A 16 3.20 -24.90 -7.15
N LEU A 17 3.67 -23.70 -7.47
CA LEU A 17 4.94 -23.20 -6.97
C LEU A 17 4.91 -23.03 -5.45
N LEU A 18 3.81 -22.51 -4.89
CA LEU A 18 3.63 -22.39 -3.45
C LEU A 18 3.59 -23.76 -2.75
N GLU A 19 2.93 -24.75 -3.34
CA GLU A 19 2.91 -26.13 -2.83
C GLU A 19 4.30 -26.76 -2.80
N THR A 20 5.12 -26.51 -3.83
CA THR A 20 6.40 -27.20 -4.04
C THR A 20 7.59 -26.50 -3.37
N PHE A 21 7.59 -25.16 -3.39
CA PHE A 21 8.72 -24.32 -2.99
C PHE A 21 8.35 -23.26 -1.95
N GLY A 22 7.07 -23.14 -1.61
CA GLY A 22 6.59 -22.16 -0.65
C GLY A 22 6.81 -22.58 0.80
N PRO A 23 6.59 -21.65 1.74
CA PRO A 23 6.67 -21.95 3.17
C PRO A 23 5.65 -23.01 3.59
N GLU A 24 5.81 -23.60 4.77
CA GLU A 24 4.87 -24.57 5.33
C GLU A 24 3.47 -23.97 5.56
N GLN A 25 2.43 -24.80 5.65
CA GLN A 25 1.04 -24.32 5.74
C GLN A 25 0.80 -23.39 6.95
N HIS A 26 1.43 -23.67 8.09
CA HIS A 26 1.34 -22.81 9.27
C HIS A 26 1.96 -21.43 9.00
N ASP A 27 3.14 -21.40 8.39
CA ASP A 27 3.86 -20.19 8.04
C ASP A 27 3.13 -19.38 6.95
N ARG A 28 2.47 -20.05 6.00
CA ARG A 28 1.62 -19.38 5.00
C ARG A 28 0.53 -18.55 5.66
N LYS A 29 -0.16 -19.08 6.68
CA LYS A 29 -1.20 -18.32 7.40
C LYS A 29 -0.63 -17.07 8.07
N ASN A 30 0.52 -17.21 8.72
CA ASN A 30 1.20 -16.10 9.37
C ASN A 30 1.61 -15.03 8.35
N TRP A 31 2.14 -15.44 7.19
CA TRP A 31 2.50 -14.55 6.10
C TRP A 31 1.29 -13.83 5.50
N THR A 32 0.20 -14.55 5.24
CA THR A 32 -1.05 -13.96 4.72
C THR A 32 -1.61 -12.92 5.68
N GLU A 33 -1.58 -13.18 7.00
CA GLU A 33 -2.06 -12.23 8.00
C GLU A 33 -1.15 -10.98 8.06
N LYS A 34 0.18 -11.16 8.00
CA LYS A 34 1.11 -10.03 7.90
C LYS A 34 0.86 -9.17 6.67
N LEU A 35 0.67 -9.78 5.50
CA LEU A 35 0.36 -9.07 4.27
C LEU A 35 -0.97 -8.31 4.37
N LYS A 36 -2.00 -8.97 4.90
CA LYS A 36 -3.30 -8.32 5.13
C LYS A 36 -3.16 -7.07 6.00
N GLN A 37 -2.45 -7.18 7.12
CA GLN A 37 -2.22 -6.05 8.02
C GLN A 37 -1.39 -4.94 7.37
N ALA A 38 -0.36 -5.29 6.61
CA ALA A 38 0.48 -4.31 5.91
C ALA A 38 -0.30 -3.56 4.83
N HIS A 39 -1.12 -4.26 4.03
CA HIS A 39 -2.02 -3.62 3.08
C HIS A 39 -3.02 -2.68 3.78
N GLN A 40 -3.65 -3.12 4.87
CA GLN A 40 -4.59 -2.28 5.62
C GLN A 40 -3.93 -1.02 6.19
N LYS A 41 -2.69 -1.13 6.70
CA LYS A 41 -1.93 0.03 7.19
C LYS A 41 -1.57 1.00 6.08
N ASP A 42 -1.12 0.49 4.92
CA ASP A 42 -0.76 1.34 3.79
C ASP A 42 -1.99 2.03 3.17
N ASP A 43 -3.11 1.31 3.05
CA ASP A 43 -4.39 1.86 2.58
C ASP A 43 -4.90 2.95 3.53
N GLN A 44 -4.79 2.75 4.84
CA GLN A 44 -5.13 3.76 5.84
C GLN A 44 -4.20 4.97 5.75
N ALA A 45 -2.88 4.76 5.61
CA ALA A 45 -1.93 5.87 5.47
C ALA A 45 -2.14 6.67 4.19
N LEU A 46 -2.54 6.02 3.10
CA LEU A 46 -2.97 6.68 1.86
C LEU A 46 -4.24 7.51 2.06
N PHE A 47 -5.23 6.96 2.78
CA PHE A 47 -6.45 7.68 3.12
C PHE A 47 -6.16 8.93 3.96
N ASP A 48 -5.34 8.78 5.01
CA ASP A 48 -4.96 9.89 5.89
C ASP A 48 -4.17 10.97 5.12
N LEU A 49 -3.30 10.57 4.19
CA LEU A 49 -2.59 11.49 3.30
C LEU A 49 -3.55 12.28 2.42
N HIS A 50 -4.56 11.63 1.83
CA HIS A 50 -5.57 12.34 1.04
C HIS A 50 -6.36 13.32 1.90
N GLN A 51 -6.79 12.92 3.11
CA GLN A 51 -7.48 13.82 4.03
C GLN A 51 -6.62 15.03 4.42
N ALA A 52 -5.36 14.82 4.77
CA ALA A 52 -4.44 15.90 5.11
C ALA A 52 -4.21 16.84 3.91
N GLY A 53 -4.07 16.26 2.70
CA GLY A 53 -3.92 17.01 1.46
C GLY A 53 -5.15 17.86 1.13
N ASP A 54 -6.35 17.33 1.34
CA ASP A 54 -7.60 18.06 1.12
C ASP A 54 -7.79 19.19 2.14
N MET A 55 -7.44 18.96 3.41
CA MET A 55 -7.53 19.98 4.47
C MET A 55 -6.48 21.09 4.33
N GLY A 56 -5.26 20.74 3.92
CA GLY A 56 -4.15 21.69 3.74
C GLY A 56 -4.06 22.27 2.32
N ARG A 57 -5.08 22.07 1.48
CA ARG A 57 -5.06 22.54 0.10
C ARG A 57 -5.16 24.06 0.03
N TYR A 58 -4.06 24.70 -0.33
CA TYR A 58 -4.03 26.14 -0.56
C TYR A 58 -4.08 26.49 -2.06
N PRO A 59 -4.90 27.45 -2.50
CA PRO A 59 -4.90 27.93 -3.88
C PRO A 59 -3.50 28.42 -4.30
N GLY A 60 -2.94 27.85 -5.36
CA GLY A 60 -1.58 28.18 -5.81
C GLY A 60 -0.46 27.40 -5.09
N GLY A 61 -0.80 26.49 -4.18
CA GLY A 61 0.16 25.60 -3.52
C GLY A 61 1.03 26.27 -2.46
N TYR A 62 2.12 25.59 -2.09
CA TYR A 62 3.01 26.02 -1.00
C TYR A 62 3.64 27.39 -1.24
N ASP A 63 4.11 27.67 -2.46
CA ASP A 63 4.76 28.95 -2.77
C ASP A 63 3.81 30.14 -2.61
N GLN A 64 2.54 29.96 -2.92
CA GLN A 64 1.53 31.01 -2.71
C GLN A 64 1.18 31.14 -1.23
N LEU A 65 1.12 30.03 -0.50
CA LEU A 65 0.91 30.03 0.95
C LEU A 65 2.03 30.80 1.68
N VAL A 66 3.29 30.61 1.27
CA VAL A 66 4.44 31.36 1.81
C VAL A 66 4.34 32.85 1.50
N LYS A 67 3.89 33.23 0.30
CA LYS A 67 3.69 34.64 -0.06
C LYS A 67 2.58 35.30 0.77
N ASP A 68 1.51 34.58 1.05
CA ASP A 68 0.31 35.13 1.70
C ASP A 68 0.44 35.16 3.23
N HIS A 69 1.11 34.16 3.82
CA HIS A 69 1.16 33.97 5.28
C HIS A 69 2.58 33.97 5.86
N GLY A 70 3.62 33.99 5.02
CA GLY A 70 5.01 33.84 5.46
C GLY A 70 5.43 32.38 5.63
N GLU A 71 6.74 32.15 5.67
CA GLU A 71 7.33 30.80 5.65
C GLU A 71 7.00 29.98 6.91
N ASP A 72 7.03 30.60 8.08
CA ASP A 72 6.79 29.91 9.36
C ASP A 72 5.36 29.39 9.49
N GLU A 73 4.36 30.19 9.07
CA GLU A 73 2.96 29.76 9.06
C GLU A 73 2.69 28.75 7.95
N ALA A 74 3.30 28.93 6.77
CA ALA A 74 3.19 27.95 5.69
C ALA A 74 3.72 26.56 6.10
N LYS A 75 4.82 26.51 6.86
CA LYS A 75 5.37 25.26 7.43
C LYS A 75 4.39 24.61 8.41
N LYS A 76 3.83 25.38 9.35
CA LYS A 76 2.84 24.87 10.31
C LYS A 76 1.61 24.29 9.62
N LEU A 77 1.09 24.98 8.61
CA LEU A 77 -0.08 24.54 7.85
C LEU A 77 0.19 23.30 6.99
N SER A 78 1.44 23.11 6.54
CA SER A 78 1.84 21.96 5.72
C SER A 78 2.29 20.76 6.56
N GLU A 79 2.56 20.94 7.85
CA GLU A 79 3.08 19.91 8.74
C GLU A 79 2.21 18.64 8.79
N PRO A 80 0.87 18.71 8.84
CA PRO A 80 0.03 17.51 8.79
C PRO A 80 0.20 16.69 7.51
N ILE A 81 0.37 17.37 6.37
CA ILE A 81 0.60 16.72 5.06
C ILE A 81 1.96 16.02 5.07
N ILE A 82 3.00 16.69 5.57
CA ILE A 82 4.36 16.13 5.64
C ILE A 82 4.36 14.88 6.52
N ARG A 83 3.75 14.94 7.70
CA ARG A 83 3.66 13.77 8.61
C ARG A 83 2.91 12.61 7.96
N ALA A 84 1.81 12.87 7.25
CA ALA A 84 1.06 11.83 6.55
C ALA A 84 1.86 11.22 5.38
N LEU A 85 2.62 12.04 4.65
CA LEU A 85 3.54 11.57 3.60
C LEU A 85 4.64 10.67 4.16
N GLU A 86 5.26 11.07 5.26
CA GLU A 86 6.29 10.28 5.94
C GLU A 86 5.75 8.95 6.46
N HIS A 87 4.57 8.99 7.10
CA HIS A 87 3.91 7.77 7.58
C HIS A 87 3.61 6.80 6.43
N ARG A 88 3.04 7.30 5.31
CA ARG A 88 2.79 6.47 4.13
C ARG A 88 4.08 5.92 3.52
N LYS A 89 5.15 6.72 3.48
CA LYS A 89 6.45 6.24 2.99
C LYS A 89 6.94 5.02 3.79
N VAL A 90 6.77 5.03 5.11
CA VAL A 90 7.13 3.91 5.97
C VAL A 90 6.23 2.70 5.70
N THR A 91 4.91 2.86 5.71
CA THR A 91 3.99 1.72 5.47
C THR A 91 4.17 1.10 4.09
N SER A 92 4.40 1.92 3.07
CA SER A 92 4.65 1.45 1.71
C SER A 92 5.98 0.68 1.62
N ALA A 93 7.01 1.12 2.35
CA ALA A 93 8.29 0.39 2.41
C ALA A 93 8.12 -0.97 3.10
N GLU A 94 7.45 -1.01 4.26
CA GLU A 94 7.16 -2.25 4.98
C GLU A 94 6.35 -3.24 4.10
N LEU A 95 5.34 -2.75 3.39
CA LEU A 95 4.55 -3.56 2.47
C LEU A 95 5.42 -4.11 1.33
N ASN A 96 6.25 -3.28 0.71
CA ASN A 96 7.15 -3.70 -0.37
C ASN A 96 8.14 -4.77 0.09
N GLU A 97 8.70 -4.64 1.29
CA GLU A 97 9.62 -5.62 1.87
C GLU A 97 8.93 -6.96 2.11
N LEU A 98 7.71 -6.95 2.66
CA LEU A 98 6.91 -8.16 2.87
C LEU A 98 6.54 -8.83 1.53
N GLU A 99 6.15 -8.03 0.54
CA GLU A 99 5.82 -8.54 -0.79
C GLU A 99 7.03 -9.15 -1.49
N ALA A 100 8.21 -8.54 -1.35
CA ALA A 100 9.46 -9.03 -1.91
C ALA A 100 9.94 -10.33 -1.23
N ALA A 101 9.69 -10.49 0.08
CA ALA A 101 10.07 -11.69 0.82
C ALA A 101 9.25 -12.93 0.41
N GLN A 102 7.98 -12.75 0.03
CA GLN A 102 7.10 -13.84 -0.39
C GLN A 102 6.29 -13.46 -1.65
N PRO A 103 6.94 -13.41 -2.83
CA PRO A 103 6.35 -12.83 -4.03
C PRO A 103 5.18 -13.64 -4.59
N ILE A 104 5.24 -14.98 -4.51
CA ILE A 104 4.16 -15.87 -4.97
C ILE A 104 2.93 -15.71 -4.07
N LEU A 105 3.14 -15.75 -2.75
CA LEU A 105 2.07 -15.62 -1.77
C LEU A 105 1.40 -14.24 -1.87
N SER A 106 2.19 -13.19 -2.10
CA SER A 106 1.69 -11.82 -2.30
C SER A 106 0.89 -11.65 -3.60
N ARG A 107 1.31 -12.30 -4.71
CA ARG A 107 0.50 -12.32 -5.94
C ARG A 107 -0.83 -13.03 -5.72
N LEU A 108 -0.80 -14.21 -5.10
CA LEU A 108 -2.01 -14.97 -4.79
C LEU A 108 -2.95 -14.18 -3.87
N PHE A 109 -2.41 -13.54 -2.83
CA PHE A 109 -3.18 -12.67 -1.94
C PHE A 109 -3.95 -11.61 -2.72
N ARG A 110 -3.26 -10.83 -3.58
CA ARG A 110 -3.90 -9.80 -4.40
C ARG A 110 -4.94 -10.34 -5.37
N GLU A 111 -4.70 -11.49 -5.98
CA GLU A 111 -5.70 -12.10 -6.88
C GLU A 111 -6.94 -12.58 -6.12
N PHE A 112 -6.78 -13.15 -4.92
CA PHE A 112 -7.93 -13.55 -4.10
C PHE A 112 -8.69 -12.36 -3.52
N SER A 113 -8.01 -11.31 -3.09
CA SER A 113 -8.66 -10.08 -2.60
C SER A 113 -9.56 -9.44 -3.67
N LYS A 114 -9.16 -9.47 -4.95
CA LYS A 114 -9.99 -8.99 -6.07
C LYS A 114 -11.25 -9.82 -6.33
N LEU A 115 -11.31 -11.05 -5.85
CA LEU A 115 -12.47 -11.94 -6.01
C LEU A 115 -13.46 -11.81 -4.85
N GLN A 116 -13.03 -11.22 -3.73
CA GLN A 116 -13.84 -11.03 -2.52
C GLN A 116 -14.46 -9.64 -2.40
N GLY A 117 -14.03 -8.68 -3.24
CA GLY A 117 -14.69 -7.38 -3.44
C GLY A 117 -15.65 -7.44 -4.62
#